data_AF-A0AAV0XJD4-F1
#
_entry.id   AF-A0AAV0XJD4-F1
#
_cell.length_a   1.000
_cell.length_b   1.000
_cell.length_c   1.000
_cell.angle_alpha   90.00
_cell.angle_beta   90.00
_cell.angle_gamma   90.00
#
_symmetry.space_group_name_H-M   'P 1'
#
loop_
_entity.id
_entity.type
_entity.pdbx_description
1 polymer ?
#
loop_
_entity_poly.entity_id
_entity_poly.type
_entity_poly.pdbx_seq_one_letter_code
_entity_poly.pdbx_strand_id
1 'polypeptide(L)'
;MNFFNLPSSEKEAVQFLQERGVLPSVRICQNNHLAKLYFGKEIFWKCNVKKCQKRINVRNDNWFAKSRISFTIAVRFIYGWSHEMTSAKWCEQQLGLSLNTVIDWNNYLREVCAMAIENKPQTKIGGPGKIVEIDESLFSKRKNHVGRVLPER
;
A
#
# COMPACT_ATOMS: atom_id res chain seq x y z
N MET A 1 12.74 5.70 10.88
CA MET A 1 13.15 4.44 10.21
C MET A 1 13.96 4.87 9.00
N ASN A 2 15.18 4.40 8.82
CA ASN A 2 16.02 4.82 7.69
C ASN A 2 15.92 3.79 6.57
N PHE A 3 16.07 4.21 5.31
CA PHE A 3 16.01 3.33 4.14
C PHE A 3 16.93 2.11 4.24
N PHE A 4 18.11 2.28 4.85
CA PHE A 4 19.09 1.21 5.07
C PHE A 4 18.65 0.14 6.09
N ASN A 5 17.67 0.45 6.94
CA ASN A 5 17.13 -0.49 7.92
C ASN A 5 15.90 -1.23 7.37
N LEU A 6 15.56 -1.04 6.09
CA LEU A 6 14.48 -1.78 5.46
C LEU A 6 14.90 -3.22 5.18
N PRO A 7 13.96 -4.18 5.21
CA PRO A 7 14.21 -5.57 4.86
C PRO A 7 15.01 -5.75 3.57
N SER A 8 16.03 -6.61 3.66
CA SER A 8 16.92 -6.96 2.55
C SER A 8 16.48 -8.24 1.84
N SER A 9 15.74 -9.11 2.53
CA SER A 9 15.25 -10.39 1.99
C SER A 9 13.72 -10.50 2.04
N GLU A 10 13.15 -11.37 1.21
CA GLU A 10 11.70 -11.63 1.23
C GLU A 10 11.22 -12.16 2.58
N LYS A 11 12.05 -12.93 3.28
CA LYS A 11 11.74 -13.44 4.62
C LYS A 11 11.65 -12.32 5.63
N GLU A 12 12.64 -11.43 5.67
CA GLU A 12 12.61 -10.23 6.52
C GLU A 12 11.43 -9.33 6.17
N ALA A 13 11.12 -9.16 4.89
CA ALA A 13 10.01 -8.31 4.47
C ALA A 13 8.66 -8.87 4.90
N VAL A 14 8.45 -10.18 4.77
CA VAL A 14 7.24 -10.83 5.28
C VAL A 14 7.15 -10.73 6.80
N GLN A 15 8.24 -10.99 7.52
CA GLN A 15 8.26 -10.86 8.98
C GLN A 15 7.93 -9.43 9.41
N PHE A 16 8.56 -8.42 8.78
CA PHE A 16 8.28 -7.02 9.03
C PHE A 16 6.80 -6.68 8.82
N LEU A 17 6.20 -7.16 7.72
CA LEU A 17 4.78 -6.95 7.43
C LEU A 17 3.86 -7.69 8.42
N GLN A 18 4.28 -8.84 8.94
CA GLN A 18 3.55 -9.58 9.99
C GLN A 18 3.60 -8.85 11.33
N GLU A 19 4.77 -8.33 11.73
CA GLU A 19 4.94 -7.53 12.95
C GLU A 19 4.10 -6.25 12.91
N ARG A 20 3.89 -5.67 11.72
CA ARG A 20 3.02 -4.50 11.50
C ARG A 20 1.54 -4.85 11.30
N GLY A 21 1.18 -6.13 11.35
CA GLY A 21 -0.21 -6.59 11.19
C GLY A 21 -0.77 -6.48 9.78
N VAL A 22 0.06 -6.19 8.77
CA VAL A 22 -0.37 -6.11 7.36
C VAL A 22 -0.54 -7.51 6.77
N LEU A 23 0.36 -8.43 7.14
CA LEU A 23 0.25 -9.85 6.81
C LEU A 23 -0.14 -10.67 8.05
N PRO A 24 -0.89 -11.77 7.88
CA PRO A 24 -1.19 -12.66 8.99
C PRO A 24 0.09 -13.36 9.48
N SER A 25 0.32 -13.38 10.79
CA SER A 25 1.40 -14.16 11.43
C SER A 25 1.03 -15.63 11.63
N VAL A 26 -0.26 -15.93 11.63
CA VAL A 26 -0.83 -17.27 11.80
C VAL A 26 -1.94 -17.49 10.77
N ARG A 27 -2.02 -18.69 10.21
CA ARG A 27 -3.10 -19.07 9.28
C ARG A 27 -3.65 -20.45 9.65
N ILE A 28 -4.97 -20.57 9.61
CA ILE A 28 -5.70 -21.82 9.79
C ILE A 28 -6.22 -22.28 8.44
N CYS A 29 -6.12 -23.58 8.15
CA CYS A 29 -6.68 -24.14 6.92
C CYS A 29 -8.20 -24.34 7.03
N GLN A 30 -8.87 -24.60 5.91
CA GLN A 30 -10.33 -24.85 5.88
C GLN A 30 -10.80 -26.00 6.79
N ASN A 31 -9.90 -26.92 7.18
CA ASN A 31 -10.21 -28.03 8.07
C ASN A 31 -9.80 -27.73 9.53
N ASN A 32 -9.68 -26.45 9.89
CA ASN A 32 -9.32 -25.95 11.22
C ASN A 32 -7.95 -26.40 11.76
N HIS A 33 -6.98 -26.70 10.89
CA HIS A 33 -5.61 -27.03 11.30
C HIS A 33 -4.66 -25.84 11.13
N LEU A 34 -3.70 -25.72 12.04
CA LEU A 34 -2.62 -24.74 11.94
C LEU A 34 -1.75 -25.00 10.69
N ALA A 35 -1.60 -23.98 9.84
CA ALA A 35 -0.70 -24.04 8.68
C ALA A 35 0.67 -23.45 9.05
N LYS A 36 1.75 -23.99 8.46
CA LYS A 36 3.10 -23.44 8.55
C LYS A 36 3.41 -22.60 7.32
N LEU A 37 4.15 -21.51 7.50
CA LEU A 37 4.63 -20.66 6.40
C LEU A 37 5.89 -21.26 5.79
N TYR A 38 5.96 -21.27 4.46
CA TYR A 38 7.11 -21.76 3.70
C TYR A 38 7.60 -20.69 2.74
N PHE A 39 8.91 -20.61 2.60
CA PHE A 39 9.62 -19.72 1.69
C PHE A 39 10.24 -20.53 0.56
N GLY A 40 9.98 -20.13 -0.67
CA GLY A 40 10.54 -20.69 -1.89
C GLY A 40 10.36 -19.69 -3.03
N LYS A 41 10.22 -20.17 -4.27
CA LYS A 41 9.86 -19.30 -5.41
C LYS A 41 8.54 -18.56 -5.15
N GLU A 42 7.63 -19.21 -4.46
CA GLU A 42 6.41 -18.61 -3.92
C GLU A 42 6.40 -18.76 -2.41
N ILE A 43 5.78 -17.80 -1.74
CA ILE A 43 5.58 -17.80 -0.29
C ILE A 43 4.15 -18.26 -0.01
N PHE A 44 3.99 -19.32 0.76
CA PHE A 44 2.69 -19.94 0.98
C PHE A 44 2.57 -20.59 2.35
N TRP A 45 1.35 -20.64 2.85
CA TRP A 45 0.93 -21.42 3.99
C TRP A 45 0.62 -22.85 3.55
N LYS A 46 1.08 -23.84 4.32
CA LYS A 46 0.77 -25.25 4.08
C LYS A 46 0.34 -25.94 5.36
N CYS A 47 -0.79 -26.63 5.30
CA CYS A 47 -1.21 -27.56 6.36
C CYS A 47 -0.36 -28.83 6.30
N ASN A 48 0.28 -29.23 7.40
CA ASN A 48 1.14 -30.42 7.42
C ASN A 48 0.43 -31.71 7.85
N VAL A 49 -0.88 -31.65 8.15
CA VAL A 49 -1.68 -32.84 8.41
C VAL A 49 -1.73 -33.69 7.14
N LYS A 50 -1.35 -34.98 7.24
CA LYS A 50 -1.21 -35.90 6.08
C LYS A 50 -2.45 -35.95 5.19
N LYS A 51 -3.65 -35.95 5.78
CA LYS A 51 -4.93 -35.99 5.06
C LYS A 51 -5.39 -34.64 4.48
N CYS A 52 -4.73 -33.53 4.82
CA CYS A 52 -5.16 -32.18 4.42
C CYS A 52 -4.23 -31.58 3.36
N GLN A 53 -2.94 -31.39 3.67
CA GLN A 53 -1.89 -30.86 2.78
C GLN A 53 -2.24 -29.58 1.98
N LYS A 54 -3.34 -28.88 2.31
CA LYS A 54 -3.82 -27.69 1.60
C LYS A 54 -2.77 -26.59 1.64
N ARG A 55 -2.58 -25.92 0.50
CA ARG A 55 -1.67 -24.78 0.31
C ARG A 55 -2.47 -23.52 0.02
N ILE A 56 -2.07 -22.41 0.61
CA ILE A 56 -2.70 -21.10 0.44
C ILE A 56 -1.58 -20.08 0.23
N ASN A 57 -1.63 -19.30 -0.84
CA ASN A 57 -0.64 -18.25 -1.08
C ASN A 57 -0.66 -17.22 0.06
N VAL A 58 0.50 -16.69 0.47
CA VAL A 58 0.56 -15.69 1.54
C VAL A 58 -0.22 -14.40 1.20
N ARG A 59 -0.41 -14.10 -0.10
CA ARG A 59 -1.17 -12.95 -0.61
C ARG A 59 -2.68 -13.17 -0.63
N ASN A 60 -3.16 -14.35 -0.25
CA ASN A 60 -4.58 -14.66 -0.28
C ASN A 60 -5.34 -13.87 0.80
N ASP A 61 -6.42 -13.22 0.42
CA ASP A 61 -7.32 -12.45 1.29
C ASP A 61 -6.62 -11.36 2.11
N ASN A 62 -5.71 -10.61 1.50
CA ASN A 62 -5.12 -9.42 2.11
C ASN A 62 -4.79 -8.35 1.07
N TRP A 63 -4.27 -7.21 1.51
CA TRP A 63 -3.96 -6.05 0.67
C TRP A 63 -2.99 -6.35 -0.49
N PHE A 64 -2.16 -7.39 -0.38
CA PHE A 64 -1.25 -7.81 -1.46
C PHE A 64 -1.90 -8.76 -2.47
N ALA A 65 -3.20 -9.03 -2.37
CA ALA A 65 -3.92 -9.88 -3.32
C ALA A 65 -3.71 -9.37 -4.76
N LYS A 66 -3.46 -10.29 -5.70
CA LYS A 66 -3.18 -10.02 -7.12
C LYS A 66 -1.89 -9.24 -7.43
N SER A 67 -1.22 -8.66 -6.43
CA SER A 67 0.06 -8.01 -6.64
C SER A 67 1.16 -9.01 -6.99
N ARG A 68 2.01 -8.63 -7.95
CA ARG A 68 3.14 -9.44 -8.43
C ARG A 68 4.50 -8.93 -7.96
N ILE A 69 4.58 -7.75 -7.34
CA ILE A 69 5.85 -7.24 -6.83
C ILE A 69 6.29 -7.99 -5.59
N SER A 70 7.59 -8.15 -5.38
CA SER A 70 8.14 -8.81 -4.19
C SER A 70 7.80 -8.03 -2.91
N PHE A 71 7.83 -8.69 -1.74
CA PHE A 71 7.55 -8.01 -0.48
C PHE A 71 8.63 -7.00 -0.12
N THR A 72 9.89 -7.29 -0.46
CA THR A 72 11.00 -6.35 -0.35
C THR A 72 10.76 -5.06 -1.14
N ILE A 73 10.35 -5.17 -2.41
CA ILE A 73 10.04 -4.00 -3.24
C ILE A 73 8.82 -3.28 -2.67
N ALA A 74 7.79 -4.00 -2.24
CA ALA A 74 6.61 -3.39 -1.65
C ALA A 74 6.93 -2.53 -0.42
N VAL A 75 7.74 -3.05 0.51
CA VAL A 75 8.15 -2.30 1.71
C VAL A 75 8.97 -1.06 1.33
N ARG A 76 9.89 -1.18 0.36
CA ARG A 76 10.66 -0.03 -0.16
C ARG A 76 9.78 1.00 -0.86
N PHE A 77 8.79 0.55 -1.62
CA PHE A 77 7.83 1.43 -2.29
C PHE A 77 7.01 2.21 -1.27
N ILE A 78 6.44 1.54 -0.26
CA ILE A 78 5.66 2.18 0.81
C ILE A 78 6.51 3.22 1.54
N TYR A 79 7.77 2.89 1.86
CA TYR A 79 8.70 3.83 2.45
C TYR A 79 8.98 5.04 1.55
N GLY A 80 9.27 4.81 0.27
CA GLY A 80 9.51 5.90 -0.69
C GLY A 80 8.28 6.79 -0.84
N TRP A 81 7.09 6.19 -0.82
CA TRP A 81 5.82 6.90 -0.94
C TRP A 81 5.59 7.83 0.24
N SER A 82 5.90 7.39 1.47
CA SER A 82 5.78 8.21 2.67
C SER A 82 6.76 9.40 2.71
N HIS A 83 7.76 9.42 1.83
CA HIS A 83 8.73 10.51 1.68
C HIS A 83 8.56 11.25 0.34
N GLU A 84 7.44 11.04 -0.35
CA GLU A 84 7.12 11.72 -1.62
C GLU A 84 8.14 11.46 -2.74
N MET A 85 8.83 10.31 -2.70
CA MET A 85 9.90 9.96 -3.64
C MET A 85 9.41 9.13 -4.85
N THR A 86 8.16 8.69 -4.88
CA THR A 86 7.63 7.69 -5.84
C THR A 86 7.28 8.25 -7.23
N SER A 87 8.14 9.13 -7.76
CA SER A 87 8.09 9.50 -9.18
C SER A 87 8.35 8.26 -10.05
N ALA A 88 7.76 8.22 -11.25
CA ALA A 88 7.92 7.09 -12.17
C ALA A 88 9.40 6.78 -12.45
N LYS A 89 10.20 7.82 -12.71
CA LYS A 89 11.63 7.72 -12.96
C LYS A 89 12.39 7.15 -11.76
N TRP A 90 12.09 7.62 -10.55
CA TRP A 90 12.74 7.12 -9.35
C TRP A 90 12.41 5.65 -9.10
N CYS A 91 11.13 5.26 -9.24
CA CYS A 91 10.69 3.88 -9.04
C CYS A 91 11.27 2.93 -10.10
N GLU A 92 11.39 3.36 -11.35
CA GLU A 92 12.07 2.59 -12.39
C GLU A 92 13.55 2.36 -12.03
N GLN A 93 14.27 3.43 -11.66
CA GLN A 93 15.71 3.36 -11.36
C GLN A 93 16.04 2.61 -10.06
N GLN A 94 15.24 2.80 -9.01
CA GLN A 94 15.55 2.27 -7.68
C GLN A 94 14.87 0.94 -7.40
N LEU A 95 13.70 0.69 -8.00
CA LEU A 95 12.88 -0.49 -7.71
C LEU A 95 12.67 -1.39 -8.94
N GLY A 96 13.10 -0.98 -10.13
CA GLY A 96 12.93 -1.74 -11.37
C GLY A 96 11.46 -1.90 -11.77
N LEU A 97 10.60 -0.96 -11.37
CA LEU A 97 9.16 -1.03 -11.61
C LEU A 97 8.76 -0.36 -12.92
N SER A 98 7.83 -0.97 -13.65
CA SER A 98 7.23 -0.35 -14.83
C SER A 98 6.31 0.82 -14.45
N LEU A 99 6.15 1.78 -15.36
CA LEU A 99 5.26 2.94 -15.17
C LEU A 99 3.87 2.53 -14.68
N ASN A 100 3.25 1.53 -15.32
CA ASN A 100 1.92 1.05 -14.94
C ASN A 100 1.91 0.53 -13.49
N THR A 101 2.90 -0.26 -13.10
CA THR A 101 3.00 -0.77 -11.72
C THR A 101 3.15 0.36 -10.72
N VAL A 102 3.93 1.39 -11.05
CA VAL A 102 4.12 2.58 -10.19
C VAL A 102 2.81 3.36 -10.02
N ILE A 103 2.07 3.56 -11.11
CA ILE A 103 0.77 4.24 -11.08
C ILE A 103 -0.22 3.45 -10.21
N ASP A 104 -0.34 2.13 -10.45
CA ASP A 104 -1.24 1.25 -9.71
C ASP A 104 -0.91 1.27 -8.21
N TRP A 105 0.36 1.15 -7.85
CA TRP A 105 0.79 1.17 -6.45
C TRP A 105 0.59 2.51 -5.75
N ASN A 106 0.81 3.63 -6.46
CA ASN A 106 0.47 4.95 -5.94
C ASN A 106 -1.04 5.06 -5.69
N ASN A 107 -1.88 4.51 -6.58
CA ASN A 107 -3.33 4.52 -6.40
C ASN A 107 -3.77 3.64 -5.23
N TYR A 108 -3.22 2.42 -5.09
CA TYR A 108 -3.52 1.55 -3.95
C TYR A 108 -3.20 2.19 -2.60
N LEU A 109 -2.11 2.96 -2.50
CA LEU A 109 -1.78 3.68 -1.26
C LEU A 109 -2.74 4.85 -1.01
N ARG A 110 -3.15 5.58 -2.05
CA ARG A 110 -4.18 6.63 -1.92
C ARG A 110 -5.53 6.06 -1.48
N GLU A 111 -5.93 4.90 -1.99
CA GLU A 111 -7.15 4.20 -1.58
C GLU A 111 -7.12 3.86 -0.08
N VAL A 112 -5.96 3.42 0.44
CA VAL A 112 -5.79 3.20 1.88
C VAL A 112 -5.99 4.48 2.67
N CYS A 113 -5.44 5.60 2.22
CA CYS A 113 -5.67 6.91 2.87
C CYS A 113 -7.14 7.33 2.82
N ALA A 114 -7.81 7.15 1.67
CA ALA A 114 -9.23 7.46 1.51
C ALA A 114 -10.09 6.64 2.48
N MET A 115 -9.89 5.31 2.53
CA MET A 115 -10.58 4.43 3.49
C MET A 115 -10.32 4.85 4.94
N ALA A 116 -9.09 5.28 5.27
CA ALA A 116 -8.77 5.74 6.61
C ALA A 116 -9.49 7.05 6.98
N ILE A 117 -9.78 7.92 6.00
CA ILE A 117 -10.56 9.15 6.19
C ILE A 117 -12.05 8.81 6.32
N GLU A 118 -12.57 7.92 5.47
CA GLU A 118 -13.97 7.49 5.49
C GLU A 118 -14.35 6.78 6.79
N ASN A 119 -13.46 5.94 7.31
CA ASN A 119 -13.68 5.20 8.56
C ASN A 119 -13.56 6.07 9.82
N LYS A 120 -13.03 7.30 9.71
CA LYS A 120 -13.04 8.23 10.86
C LYS A 120 -14.46 8.75 11.08
N PRO A 121 -14.89 8.93 12.34
CA PRO A 121 -16.15 9.56 12.63
C PRO A 121 -16.23 10.92 11.91
N GLN A 122 -17.18 11.04 10.99
CA GLN A 122 -17.41 12.28 10.25
C GLN A 122 -18.01 13.29 11.24
N THR A 123 -17.14 14.08 11.85
CA THR A 123 -17.55 15.22 12.65
C THR A 123 -17.83 16.39 11.73
N LYS A 124 -18.84 17.19 12.05
CA LYS A 124 -19.11 18.43 11.33
C LYS A 124 -17.85 19.30 11.35
N ILE A 125 -17.46 19.80 10.18
CA ILE A 125 -16.40 20.81 10.09
C ILE A 125 -16.94 22.08 10.77
N GLY A 126 -16.26 22.50 11.85
CA GLY A 126 -16.65 23.66 12.68
C GLY A 126 -17.52 23.32 13.90
N GLY A 127 -18.01 24.35 14.59
CA GLY A 127 -18.82 24.23 15.81
C GLY A 127 -18.51 25.33 16.82
N PRO A 128 -19.24 25.41 17.95
CA PRO A 128 -18.97 26.38 19.00
C PRO A 128 -17.50 26.34 19.45
N GLY A 129 -16.83 27.49 19.46
CA GLY A 129 -15.42 27.60 19.83
C GLY A 129 -14.40 27.06 18.80
N LYS A 130 -14.84 26.76 17.57
CA LYS A 130 -13.95 26.39 16.45
C LYS A 130 -13.94 27.51 15.40
N ILE A 131 -12.75 27.94 15.02
CA ILE A 131 -12.54 28.83 13.86
C ILE A 131 -12.31 27.93 12.65
N VAL A 132 -13.10 28.12 11.59
CA VAL A 132 -12.92 27.42 10.32
C VAL A 132 -12.35 28.42 9.33
N GLU A 133 -11.18 28.08 8.79
CA GLU A 133 -10.58 28.82 7.68
C GLU A 133 -11.07 28.20 6.36
N ILE A 134 -11.54 29.05 5.46
CA ILE A 134 -11.94 28.66 4.11
C ILE A 134 -10.91 29.27 3.18
N ASP A 135 -10.08 28.42 2.59
CA ASP A 135 -9.17 28.82 1.53
C ASP A 135 -9.87 28.66 0.16
N GLU A 136 -9.83 29.70 -0.66
CA GLU A 136 -10.42 29.71 -1.99
C GLU A 136 -9.31 29.60 -3.05
N SER A 137 -9.17 28.40 -3.61
CA SER A 137 -8.27 28.19 -4.75
C SER A 137 -8.99 28.43 -6.09
N LEU A 138 -8.43 29.29 -6.95
CA LEU A 138 -8.96 29.56 -8.29
C LEU A 138 -8.43 28.55 -9.32
N PHE A 139 -9.18 27.49 -9.58
CA PHE A 139 -8.86 26.56 -10.68
C PHE A 139 -9.57 26.97 -11.98
N SER A 140 -8.85 27.66 -12.88
CA SER A 140 -9.39 28.04 -14.18
C SER A 140 -8.69 27.30 -15.32
N LYS A 141 -9.48 26.74 -16.25
CA LYS A 141 -8.97 26.21 -17.52
C LYS A 141 -9.33 27.17 -18.64
N ARG A 142 -8.34 27.53 -19.46
CA ARG A 142 -8.58 28.33 -20.67
C ARG A 142 -9.36 27.48 -21.67
N LYS A 143 -10.48 28.01 -22.18
CA LYS A 143 -11.16 27.41 -23.33
C LYS A 143 -10.16 27.33 -24.50
N ASN A 144 -9.89 26.12 -24.98
CA ASN A 144 -8.97 25.82 -26.08
C ASN A 144 -7.54 26.38 -25.91
N HIS A 145 -7.04 26.54 -24.68
CA HIS A 145 -5.74 27.18 -24.40
C HIS A 145 -5.59 28.63 -24.91
N VAL A 146 -6.69 29.27 -25.36
CA VAL A 146 -6.67 30.62 -25.94
C VAL A 146 -7.55 31.63 -25.18
N GLY A 147 -8.43 31.18 -24.29
CA GLY A 147 -9.29 32.06 -23.48
C GLY A 147 -8.52 32.99 -22.52
N ARG A 148 -9.23 33.93 -21.88
CA ARG A 148 -8.68 34.88 -20.90
C ARG A 148 -7.98 34.14 -19.75
N VAL A 149 -6.77 34.57 -19.40
CA VAL A 149 -6.07 34.14 -18.19
C VAL A 149 -6.64 34.92 -17.02
N LEU A 150 -7.14 34.21 -16.00
CA LEU A 150 -7.56 34.85 -14.76
C LEU A 150 -6.32 35.07 -13.88
N PRO A 151 -6.20 36.21 -13.19
CA PRO A 151 -5.09 36.47 -12.28
C PRO A 151 -5.13 35.49 -11.11
N GLU A 152 -3.98 34.96 -10.73
CA GLU A 152 -3.78 34.25 -9.47
C GLU A 152 -3.90 35.29 -8.34
N ARG A 153 -4.74 35.00 -7.33
CA ARG A 153 -4.96 35.87 -6.16
C ARG A 153 -3.99 35.50 -5.05
#